data_AF-A0AB74CTI2-F1
#
_entry.id   AF-A0AB74CTI2-F1
#
_cell.length_a   1.000
_cell.length_b   1.000
_cell.length_c   1.000
_cell.angle_alpha   90.00
_cell.angle_beta   90.00
_cell.angle_gamma   90.00
#
_symmetry.space_group_name_H-M   'P 1'
#
loop_
_entity.id
_entity.type
_entity.pdbx_description
1 polymer ?
#
loop_
_entity_poly.entity_id
_entity_poly.type
_entity_poly.pdbx_seq_one_letter_code
_entity_poly.pdbx_strand_id
1 'polypeptide(L)' 'MSIKEFLPFLIPLIIVQFGLLIYVLHHIFTHSAYKHGNRMIWVIIVIVGMQFIGPVLYLIFGKEDA' A
#
# COMPACT_ATOMS: atom_id res chain seq x y z
N MET A 1 26.89 -15.70 -6.45
CA MET A 1 25.65 -15.64 -5.67
C MET A 1 24.48 -15.97 -6.57
N SER A 2 23.61 -16.88 -6.14
CA SER A 2 22.43 -17.29 -6.88
C SER A 2 21.20 -16.60 -6.29
N ILE A 3 20.21 -16.25 -7.11
CA ILE A 3 18.91 -15.68 -6.65
C ILE A 3 18.26 -16.54 -5.54
N LYS A 4 18.54 -17.84 -5.51
CA LYS A 4 18.04 -18.77 -4.50
C LYS A 4 18.46 -18.41 -3.07
N GLU A 5 19.59 -17.73 -2.89
CA GLU A 5 20.10 -17.30 -1.57
C GLU A 5 19.27 -16.14 -1.00
N PHE A 6 18.62 -15.36 -1.85
CA PHE A 6 17.77 -14.22 -1.45
C PHE A 6 16.30 -14.61 -1.25
N LEU A 7 15.86 -15.78 -1.73
CA LEU A 7 14.48 -16.28 -1.56
C LEU A 7 13.95 -16.20 -0.12
N PRO A 8 14.67 -16.67 0.92
CA PRO A 8 14.15 -16.62 2.29
C PRO A 8 13.92 -15.19 2.81
N PHE A 9 14.60 -14.19 2.24
CA PHE A 9 14.37 -12.78 2.55
C PHE A 9 13.28 -12.15 1.65
N LEU A 10 13.22 -12.54 0.38
CA LEU A 10 12.23 -12.05 -0.58
C LEU A 10 10.80 -12.48 -0.20
N ILE A 11 10.61 -13.70 0.30
CA ILE A 11 9.30 -14.21 0.72
C ILE A 11 8.62 -13.29 1.74
N PRO A 12 9.22 -13.01 2.92
CA PRO A 12 8.61 -12.12 3.90
C PRO A 12 8.44 -10.69 3.34
N LEU A 13 9.39 -10.20 2.55
CA LEU A 13 9.30 -8.88 1.94
C LEU A 13 8.10 -8.77 0.98
N ILE A 14 7.83 -9.81 0.19
CA ILE A 14 6.68 -9.90 -0.72
C ILE A 14 5.37 -9.97 0.07
N ILE A 15 5.32 -10.77 1.15
CA ILE A 15 4.14 -10.88 2.02
C ILE A 15 3.78 -9.52 2.61
N VAL A 16 4.77 -8.78 3.12
CA VAL A 16 4.54 -7.44 3.69
C VAL A 16 4.05 -6.46 2.61
N GLN A 17 4.64 -6.46 1.42
CA GLN A 17 4.19 -5.59 0.32
C GLN A 17 2.74 -5.85 -0.06
N PHE A 18 2.38 -7.12 -0.31
CA PHE A 18 1.02 -7.46 -0.70
C PHE A 18 0.03 -7.26 0.45
N GLY A 19 0.42 -7.60 1.69
CA GLY A 19 -0.40 -7.37 2.88
C GLY A 19 -0.71 -5.88 3.07
N LEU A 20 0.29 -5.01 2.93
CA LEU A 20 0.13 -3.56 3.03
C LEU A 20 -0.77 -3.02 1.90
N LEU A 21 -0.55 -3.46 0.67
CA LEU A 21 -1.35 -3.06 -0.48
C LEU A 21 -2.83 -3.44 -0.29
N ILE A 22 -3.11 -4.70 0.09
CA ILE A 22 -4.47 -5.20 0.32
C ILE A 22 -5.13 -4.43 1.46
N TYR A 23 -4.41 -4.22 2.57
CA TYR A 23 -4.92 -3.46 3.71
C TYR A 23 -5.32 -2.03 3.32
N VAL A 24 -4.46 -1.33 2.57
CA VAL A 24 -4.72 0.04 2.14
C VAL A 24 -5.89 0.10 1.15
N LEU A 25 -5.95 -0.80 0.17
CA LEU A 25 -7.07 -0.85 -0.77
C LEU A 25 -8.39 -1.12 -0.03
N HIS A 26 -8.39 -2.08 0.89
CA HIS A 26 -9.55 -2.35 1.74
C HIS A 26 -9.96 -1.12 2.54
N HIS A 27 -9.01 -0.40 3.16
CA HIS A 27 -9.27 0.83 3.89
C HIS A 27 -9.85 1.93 2.99
N ILE A 28 -9.31 2.12 1.78
CA ILE A 28 -9.81 3.09 0.80
C ILE A 28 -11.25 2.81 0.41
N PHE A 29 -11.63 1.55 0.20
CA PHE A 29 -13.00 1.23 -0.20
C PHE A 29 -13.99 1.28 0.96
N THR A 30 -13.55 0.99 2.18
CA THR A 30 -14.40 0.96 3.38
C THR A 30 -14.58 2.34 4.02
N HIS A 31 -13.62 3.25 3.88
CA HIS A 31 -13.73 4.63 4.37
C HIS A 31 -14.15 5.59 3.25
N SER A 32 -14.97 6.58 3.59
CA SER A 32 -15.45 7.61 2.66
C SER A 32 -14.81 8.99 2.88
N ALA A 33 -14.11 9.18 3.99
CA ALA A 33 -13.42 10.42 4.35
C ALA A 33 -11.92 10.32 4.06
N TYR A 34 -11.37 11.34 3.41
CA TYR A 34 -9.96 11.42 3.02
C TYR A 34 -9.41 12.79 3.38
N LYS A 35 -8.27 12.80 4.07
CA LYS A 35 -7.61 14.05 4.53
C LYS A 35 -7.27 15.01 3.40
N HIS A 36 -6.91 14.46 2.24
CA HIS A 36 -6.58 15.22 1.04
C HIS A 36 -7.15 14.52 -0.20
N GLY A 37 -7.82 15.26 -1.09
CA GLY A 37 -8.30 14.73 -2.36
C GLY A 37 -9.55 13.85 -2.25
N ASN A 38 -9.69 12.88 -3.17
CA ASN A 38 -10.84 11.97 -3.24
C ASN A 38 -10.39 10.50 -3.32
N ARG A 39 -11.35 9.57 -3.19
CA ARG A 39 -11.12 8.12 -3.30
C ARG A 39 -10.32 7.73 -4.53
N MET A 40 -10.67 8.27 -5.69
CA MET A 40 -10.11 7.87 -6.97
C MET A 40 -8.63 8.22 -7.08
N ILE A 41 -8.23 9.40 -6.59
CA ILE A 41 -6.82 9.82 -6.55
C ILE A 41 -6.00 8.83 -5.72
N TRP A 42 -6.49 8.43 -4.55
CA TRP A 42 -5.76 7.49 -3.69
C TRP A 42 -5.66 6.10 -4.29
N VAL A 43 -6.70 5.60 -4.96
CA VAL A 43 -6.62 4.34 -5.70
C VAL A 43 -5.54 4.41 -6.77
N ILE A 44 -5.48 5.50 -7.54
CA ILE A 44 -4.46 5.69 -8.57
C ILE A 44 -3.07 5.75 -7.94
N ILE A 45 -2.86 6.51 -6.87
CA ILE A 45 -1.56 6.62 -6.18
C ILE A 45 -1.11 5.26 -5.64
N VAL A 46 -2.03 4.50 -5.03
CA VAL A 46 -1.73 3.18 -4.45
C VAL A 46 -1.38 2.16 -5.53
N ILE A 47 -2.08 2.18 -6.66
CA ILE A 47 -1.83 1.26 -7.79
C ILE A 47 -0.58 1.68 -8.59
N VAL A 48 -0.37 2.96 -8.84
CA VAL A 48 0.80 3.43 -9.60
C VAL A 48 2.08 3.36 -8.75
N GLY A 49 1.98 3.73 -7.48
CA GLY A 49 3.08 3.69 -6.52
C GLY A 49 3.32 2.31 -5.90
N MET A 50 2.93 1.21 -6.56
CA MET A 50 3.02 -0.19 -6.10
C MET A 50 4.26 -0.55 -5.24
N GLN A 51 4.17 -1.67 -4.52
CA GLN A 51 5.07 -2.09 -3.42
C GLN A 51 4.80 -1.38 -2.10
N PHE A 52 5.41 -0.21 -1.90
CA PHE A 52 5.46 0.48 -0.63
C PHE A 52 5.11 1.96 -0.76
N ILE A 53 5.53 2.62 -1.84
CA ILE A 53 5.40 4.08 -1.98
C ILE A 53 3.92 4.48 -1.90
N GLY A 54 3.07 3.89 -2.74
CA GLY A 54 1.64 4.16 -2.81
C GLY A 54 0.91 3.85 -1.52
N PRO A 55 1.00 2.60 -1.00
CA PRO A 55 0.37 2.24 0.27
C PRO A 55 0.85 3.09 1.47
N VAL A 56 2.15 3.34 1.60
CA VAL A 56 2.70 4.17 2.69
C VAL A 56 2.26 5.63 2.55
N LEU A 57 2.26 6.20 1.34
CA LEU A 57 1.76 7.56 1.10
C LEU A 57 0.30 7.70 1.50
N TYR A 58 -0.54 6.71 1.17
CA TYR A 58 -1.93 6.71 1.61
C TYR A 58 -2.03 6.72 3.14
N LEU A 59 -1.28 5.87 3.83
CA LEU A 59 -1.36 5.78 5.30
C LEU A 59 -0.90 7.06 6.00
N ILE A 60 0.07 7.80 5.44
CA ILE A 60 0.60 9.02 6.04
C ILE A 60 -0.27 10.25 5.70
N PHE A 61 -0.70 10.36 4.45
CA PHE A 61 -1.29 11.60 3.92
C PHE A 61 -2.77 11.48 3.54
N GLY A 62 -3.24 10.28 3.19
CA GLY A 62 -4.59 10.04 2.70
C GLY A 62 -5.56 9.53 3.77
N LYS A 63 -5.05 8.76 4.73
CA LYS A 63 -5.80 8.30 5.90
C LYS A 63 -6.12 9.50 6.79
N GLU A 64 -7.40 9.74 7.00
CA GLU A 64 -7.88 10.60 8.08
C GLU A 64 -7.84 9.79 9.37
N ASP A 65 -7.23 10.35 10.42
CA ASP A 65 -7.34 9.79 11.76
C ASP A 65 -8.79 10.04 12.22
N ALA A 66 -9.53 8.95 12.43
CA ALA A 66 -10.89 9.00 12.97
C ALA A 66 -10.92 9.63 14.37
#